data_AF-A0A4Q9GD74-F1
#
_entry.id   AF-A0A4Q9GD74-F1
#
_cell.length_a   1.000
_cell.length_b   1.000
_cell.length_c   1.000
_cell.angle_alpha   90.00
_cell.angle_beta   90.00
_cell.angle_gamma   90.00
#
_symmetry.space_group_name_H-M   'P 1'
#
loop_
_entity.id
_entity.type
_entity.pdbx_description
1 polymer ?
#
loop_
_entity_poly.entity_id
_entity_poly.type
_entity_poly.pdbx_seq_one_letter_code
_entity_poly.pdbx_strand_id
1 'polypeptide(L)'
;MENRLSLDELTDAVPAERGSSLSGVAAGLARGVCRYFAAADYSCLLEFPLKSGRRADVMALGPSGEIAVVEIKSGPQDFRTDRKWRDYRDFCDDFFFCVGGDFPQTLIPAEVGLIVADRYGAAVIRQGEPHRLAGARRKAVSLRFARLAARRLQATLDPPELRLA
;
A
#
# COMPACT_ATOMS: atom_id res chain seq x y z
N MET A 1 28.34 21.20 -24.06
CA MET A 1 26.97 20.67 -24.16
C MET A 1 26.53 20.31 -22.75
N GLU A 2 26.04 21.30 -22.02
CA GLU A 2 25.57 21.12 -20.65
C GLU A 2 24.16 20.51 -20.69
N ASN A 3 24.07 19.23 -20.32
CA ASN A 3 22.78 18.58 -20.12
C ASN A 3 22.21 19.02 -18.76
N ARG A 4 21.54 20.17 -18.77
CA ARG A 4 20.82 20.70 -17.61
C ARG A 4 19.55 19.86 -17.44
N LEU A 5 19.61 18.85 -16.58
CA LEU A 5 18.40 18.16 -16.10
C LEU A 5 17.45 19.24 -15.56
N SER A 6 16.27 19.37 -16.16
CA SER A 6 15.26 20.31 -15.69
C SER A 6 14.88 19.95 -14.26
N LEU A 7 14.83 20.95 -13.38
CA LEU A 7 14.42 20.77 -11.98
C LEU A 7 13.00 20.21 -11.82
N ASP A 8 12.23 20.15 -12.91
CA ASP A 8 10.84 19.68 -12.92
C ASP A 8 10.72 18.15 -12.79
N GLU A 9 11.76 17.37 -13.13
CA GLU A 9 11.74 15.89 -13.01
C GLU A 9 11.98 15.38 -11.57
N LEU A 10 12.25 16.27 -10.61
CA LEU A 10 12.55 15.91 -9.22
C LEU A 10 11.39 16.13 -8.24
N THR A 11 10.22 16.55 -8.71
CA THR A 11 9.07 16.79 -7.84
C THR A 11 8.27 15.50 -7.61
N ASP A 12 8.81 14.62 -6.75
CA ASP A 12 7.97 13.81 -5.86
C ASP A 12 7.28 14.78 -4.88
N ALA A 13 6.38 15.63 -5.38
CA ALA A 13 5.59 16.50 -4.54
C ALA A 13 4.84 15.60 -3.56
N VAL A 14 5.19 15.71 -2.27
CA VAL A 14 4.39 15.12 -1.20
C VAL A 14 3.04 15.83 -1.31
N PRO A 15 1.95 15.13 -1.66
CA PRO A 15 0.66 15.77 -1.74
C PRO A 15 0.35 16.42 -0.39
N ALA A 16 -0.11 17.67 -0.41
CA ALA A 16 -0.56 18.38 0.78
C ALA A 16 -1.48 17.48 1.61
N GLU A 17 -1.31 17.50 2.94
CA GLU A 17 -2.03 16.65 3.89
C GLU A 17 -3.55 16.77 3.72
N ARG A 18 -4.12 15.91 2.88
CA ARG A 18 -5.50 15.48 3.05
C ARG A 18 -5.44 14.39 4.10
N GLY A 19 -6.28 14.50 5.13
CA GLY A 19 -6.43 13.43 6.11
C GLY A 19 -6.58 12.07 5.43
N SER A 20 -6.09 11.01 6.08
CA SER A 20 -6.07 9.67 5.49
C SER A 20 -7.46 9.28 4.97
N SER A 21 -7.50 8.71 3.76
CA SER A 21 -8.74 8.14 3.23
C SER A 21 -9.18 6.88 3.99
N LEU A 22 -8.26 6.28 4.75
CA LEU A 22 -8.53 5.16 5.65
C LEU A 22 -9.14 5.69 6.96
N SER A 23 -10.45 5.57 7.08
CA SER A 23 -11.21 5.97 8.27
C SER A 23 -12.14 4.84 8.74
N GLY A 24 -12.63 4.94 9.98
CA GLY A 24 -13.58 3.99 10.55
C GLY A 24 -13.13 2.53 10.42
N VAL A 25 -13.96 1.68 9.79
CA VAL A 25 -13.68 0.25 9.56
C VAL A 25 -12.38 0.06 8.78
N ALA A 26 -12.13 0.85 7.73
CA ALA A 26 -10.95 0.71 6.89
C ALA A 26 -9.64 0.94 7.66
N ALA A 27 -9.63 1.92 8.56
CA ALA A 27 -8.48 2.17 9.44
C ALA A 27 -8.22 1.00 10.41
N GLY A 28 -9.28 0.37 10.91
CA GLY A 28 -9.19 -0.86 11.70
C GLY A 28 -8.54 -1.99 10.92
N LEU A 29 -9.05 -2.29 9.72
CA LEU A 29 -8.51 -3.33 8.84
C LEU A 29 -7.03 -3.08 8.50
N ALA A 30 -6.68 -1.84 8.13
CA ALA A 30 -5.30 -1.45 7.85
C ALA A 30 -4.36 -1.74 9.02
N ARG A 31 -4.80 -1.42 10.24
CA ARG A 31 -4.04 -1.70 11.47
C ARG A 31 -3.83 -3.19 11.69
N GLY A 32 -4.87 -4.01 11.51
CA GLY A 32 -4.75 -5.47 11.63
C GLY A 32 -3.76 -6.05 10.63
N VAL A 33 -3.84 -5.62 9.37
CA VAL A 33 -2.92 -6.02 8.29
C VAL A 33 -1.49 -5.64 8.61
N CYS A 34 -1.22 -4.39 9.02
CA CYS A 34 0.12 -3.95 9.38
C CYS A 34 0.70 -4.74 10.56
N ARG A 35 -0.14 -5.13 11.53
CA ARG A 35 0.31 -5.99 12.65
C ARG A 35 0.67 -7.39 12.20
N TYR A 36 -0.12 -7.99 11.31
CA TYR A 36 0.17 -9.28 10.72
C TYR A 36 1.52 -9.25 9.99
N PHE A 37 1.73 -8.26 9.12
CA PHE A 37 2.98 -8.11 8.38
C PHE A 37 4.18 -7.84 9.30
N ALA A 38 4.03 -6.97 10.30
CA ALA A 38 5.10 -6.72 11.28
C ALA A 38 5.49 -8.00 12.04
N ALA A 39 4.52 -8.85 12.41
CA ALA A 39 4.81 -10.14 13.04
C ALA A 39 5.53 -11.13 12.11
N ALA A 40 5.46 -10.91 10.79
CA ALA A 40 6.15 -11.68 9.76
C ALA A 40 7.45 -11.01 9.27
N ASP A 41 7.97 -10.00 9.99
CA ASP A 41 9.19 -9.23 9.66
C ASP A 41 9.08 -8.35 8.39
N TYR A 42 7.86 -7.94 8.04
CA TYR A 42 7.61 -6.96 6.98
C TYR A 42 7.47 -5.55 7.57
N SER A 43 7.93 -4.55 6.81
CA SER A 43 7.66 -3.14 7.07
C SER A 43 6.51 -2.63 6.22
N CYS A 44 5.59 -1.84 6.78
CA CYS A 44 4.41 -1.36 6.05
C CYS A 44 4.41 0.17 5.86
N LEU A 45 3.89 0.62 4.71
CA LEU A 45 3.46 1.99 4.48
C LEU A 45 1.98 1.98 4.08
N LEU A 46 1.19 2.82 4.74
CA LEU A 46 -0.19 3.09 4.33
C LEU A 46 -0.23 4.08 3.18
N GLU A 47 -1.25 4.00 2.33
CA GLU A 47 -1.53 5.00 1.30
C GLU A 47 -0.30 5.26 0.39
N PHE A 48 0.28 4.18 -0.14
CA PHE A 48 1.49 4.23 -0.95
C PHE A 48 1.19 4.63 -2.41
N PRO A 49 1.70 5.77 -2.90
CA PRO A 49 1.47 6.19 -4.28
C PRO A 49 2.22 5.29 -5.26
N LEU A 50 1.58 4.95 -6.38
CA LEU A 50 2.14 4.15 -7.48
C LEU A 50 2.42 5.01 -8.70
N LYS A 51 3.30 4.54 -9.59
CA LYS A 51 3.65 5.31 -10.81
C LYS A 51 2.48 5.40 -11.79
N SER A 52 1.49 4.53 -11.66
CA SER A 52 0.23 4.57 -12.41
C SER A 52 -0.70 5.73 -12.02
N GLY A 53 -0.34 6.55 -11.02
CA GLY A 53 -1.21 7.58 -10.44
C GLY A 53 -2.20 7.03 -9.41
N ARG A 54 -2.19 5.71 -9.16
CA ARG A 54 -2.97 5.06 -8.09
C ARG A 54 -2.30 5.18 -6.74
N ARG A 55 -3.01 4.73 -5.71
CA ARG A 55 -2.50 4.61 -4.34
C ARG A 55 -2.90 3.24 -3.81
N ALA A 56 -1.92 2.48 -3.32
CA ALA A 56 -2.17 1.24 -2.59
C ALA A 56 -2.54 1.57 -1.14
N ASP A 57 -3.57 0.93 -0.59
CA ASP A 57 -3.99 1.18 0.80
C ASP A 57 -2.90 0.76 1.79
N VAL A 58 -2.31 -0.42 1.59
CA VAL A 58 -1.11 -0.87 2.30
C VAL A 58 -0.11 -1.42 1.30
N MET A 59 1.15 -0.99 1.40
CA MET A 59 2.29 -1.68 0.80
C MET A 59 3.17 -2.24 1.91
N ALA A 60 3.56 -3.50 1.81
CA ALA A 60 4.47 -4.15 2.75
C ALA A 60 5.75 -4.61 2.02
N LEU A 61 6.89 -4.41 2.66
CA LEU A 61 8.22 -4.81 2.19
C LEU A 61 8.80 -5.86 3.15
N GLY A 62 9.05 -7.05 2.62
CA GLY A 62 9.61 -8.18 3.35
C GLY A 62 11.14 -8.13 3.47
N PRO A 63 11.72 -8.98 4.33
CA PRO A 63 13.16 -8.95 4.65
C PRO A 63 14.05 -9.37 3.47
N SER A 64 13.54 -10.12 2.50
CA SER A 64 14.26 -10.48 1.27
C SER A 64 13.87 -9.61 0.06
N GLY A 65 13.11 -8.53 0.30
CA GLY A 65 12.66 -7.59 -0.72
C GLY A 65 11.37 -8.02 -1.44
N GLU A 66 10.60 -8.95 -0.87
CA GLU A 66 9.23 -9.26 -1.29
C GLU A 66 8.36 -8.02 -1.12
N ILE A 67 7.49 -7.75 -2.09
CA ILE A 67 6.57 -6.62 -2.03
C ILE A 67 5.14 -7.15 -2.05
N ALA A 68 4.37 -6.86 -1.00
CA ALA A 68 2.95 -7.12 -0.98
C ALA A 68 2.15 -5.82 -1.10
N VAL A 69 1.07 -5.85 -1.86
CA VAL A 69 0.06 -4.79 -1.92
C VAL A 69 -1.24 -5.33 -1.37
N VAL A 70 -1.87 -4.57 -0.48
CA VAL A 70 -3.18 -4.88 0.09
C VAL A 70 -4.13 -3.73 -0.18
N GLU A 71 -5.27 -4.03 -0.81
CA GLU A 71 -6.38 -3.11 -1.00
C GLU A 71 -7.51 -3.44 -0.02
N ILE A 72 -7.94 -2.45 0.76
CA ILE A 72 -8.94 -2.61 1.81
C ILE A 72 -10.33 -2.39 1.23
N LYS A 73 -11.26 -3.32 1.48
CA LYS A 73 -12.67 -3.18 1.11
C LYS A 73 -13.52 -3.19 2.37
N SER A 74 -14.02 -2.01 2.75
CA SER A 74 -14.84 -1.84 3.96
C SER A 74 -16.26 -2.38 3.78
N GLY A 75 -16.70 -2.58 2.53
CA GLY A 75 -17.92 -3.31 2.20
C GLY A 75 -17.99 -3.76 0.73
N PRO A 76 -19.00 -4.57 0.36
CA PRO A 76 -19.15 -5.11 -1.00
C PRO A 76 -19.16 -4.05 -2.11
N GLN A 77 -19.64 -2.84 -1.82
CA GLN A 77 -19.69 -1.76 -2.80
C GLN A 77 -18.29 -1.26 -3.19
N ASP A 78 -17.37 -1.16 -2.24
CA ASP A 78 -15.97 -0.75 -2.49
C ASP A 78 -15.27 -1.72 -3.44
N PHE A 79 -15.59 -3.01 -3.33
CA PHE A 79 -15.05 -4.02 -4.23
C PHE A 79 -15.63 -3.86 -5.65
N ARG A 80 -16.94 -3.66 -5.79
CA ARG A 80 -17.61 -3.56 -7.11
C ARG A 80 -17.15 -2.34 -7.92
N THR A 81 -16.71 -1.28 -7.26
CA THR A 81 -16.21 -0.06 -7.94
C THR A 81 -14.74 -0.15 -8.30
N ASP A 82 -13.98 -1.06 -7.68
CA ASP A 82 -12.57 -1.30 -8.00
C ASP A 82 -12.42 -2.18 -9.25
N ARG A 83 -12.48 -1.54 -10.41
CA ARG A 83 -12.41 -2.23 -11.71
C ARG A 83 -11.00 -2.43 -12.25
N LYS A 84 -9.99 -1.87 -11.57
CA LYS A 84 -8.64 -1.77 -12.11
C LYS A 84 -7.57 -2.29 -11.15
N TRP A 85 -7.99 -3.10 -10.18
CA TRP A 85 -7.09 -3.73 -9.22
C TRP A 85 -5.99 -4.59 -9.87
N ARG A 86 -6.23 -5.12 -11.07
CA ARG A 86 -5.24 -5.92 -11.80
C ARG A 86 -3.95 -5.15 -12.10
N ASP A 87 -4.04 -3.82 -12.26
CA ASP A 87 -2.90 -2.94 -12.48
C ASP A 87 -1.90 -2.97 -11.29
N TYR A 88 -2.35 -3.37 -10.09
CA TYR A 88 -1.48 -3.44 -8.90
C TYR A 88 -0.45 -4.57 -8.98
N ARG A 89 -0.72 -5.64 -9.73
CA ARG A 89 0.21 -6.77 -9.93
C ARG A 89 1.54 -6.34 -10.57
N ASP A 90 1.57 -5.21 -11.28
CA ASP A 90 2.81 -4.63 -11.83
C ASP A 90 3.75 -4.01 -10.77
N PHE A 91 3.31 -3.97 -9.51
CA PHE A 91 3.99 -3.29 -8.41
C PHE A 91 4.19 -4.16 -7.16
N CYS A 92 3.79 -5.43 -7.18
CA CYS A 92 3.94 -6.37 -6.07
C CYS A 92 4.25 -7.79 -6.57
N ASP A 93 4.72 -8.65 -5.66
CA ASP A 93 4.75 -10.10 -5.82
C ASP A 93 3.43 -10.72 -5.35
N ASP A 94 2.85 -10.14 -4.29
CA ASP A 94 1.63 -10.64 -3.68
C ASP A 94 0.59 -9.52 -3.63
N PHE A 95 -0.56 -9.76 -4.27
CA PHE A 95 -1.70 -8.85 -4.23
C PHE A 95 -2.82 -9.46 -3.41
N PHE A 96 -3.27 -8.72 -2.39
CA PHE A 96 -4.37 -9.13 -1.53
C PHE A 96 -5.50 -8.10 -1.56
N PHE A 97 -6.74 -8.59 -1.51
CA PHE A 97 -7.80 -7.82 -0.88
C PHE A 97 -7.82 -8.10 0.62
N CYS A 98 -8.09 -7.06 1.42
CA CYS A 98 -8.35 -7.17 2.85
C CYS A 98 -9.80 -6.76 3.15
N VAL A 99 -10.50 -7.62 3.89
CA VAL A 99 -11.90 -7.43 4.24
C VAL A 99 -12.15 -7.73 5.73
N GLY A 100 -13.28 -7.25 6.25
CA GLY A 100 -13.77 -7.65 7.58
C GLY A 100 -14.38 -9.05 7.60
N GLY A 101 -14.55 -9.63 8.79
CA GLY A 101 -15.06 -10.99 8.98
C GLY A 101 -16.44 -11.25 8.35
N ASP A 102 -17.32 -10.25 8.36
CA ASP A 102 -18.68 -10.36 7.80
C ASP A 102 -18.76 -10.11 6.29
N PHE A 103 -17.63 -9.83 5.62
CA PHE A 103 -17.63 -9.58 4.19
C PHE A 103 -17.89 -10.87 3.40
N PRO A 104 -18.78 -10.86 2.38
CA PRO A 104 -19.04 -12.04 1.55
C PRO A 104 -17.83 -12.39 0.68
N GLN A 105 -17.00 -13.31 1.16
CA GLN A 105 -15.72 -13.70 0.54
C GLN A 105 -15.87 -14.26 -0.88
N THR A 106 -17.05 -14.79 -1.22
CA THR A 106 -17.39 -15.29 -2.56
C THR A 106 -17.40 -14.20 -3.63
N LEU A 107 -17.45 -12.91 -3.25
CA LEU A 107 -17.28 -11.81 -4.19
C LEU A 107 -15.83 -11.67 -4.68
N ILE A 108 -14.85 -12.10 -3.88
CA ILE A 108 -13.45 -11.93 -4.20
C ILE A 108 -13.00 -13.03 -5.16
N PRO A 109 -12.44 -12.70 -6.34
CA PRO A 109 -12.00 -13.69 -7.31
C PRO A 109 -10.99 -14.68 -6.71
N ALA A 110 -11.10 -15.95 -7.07
CA ALA A 110 -10.34 -17.04 -6.46
C ALA A 110 -8.83 -16.92 -6.70
N GLU A 111 -8.43 -16.29 -7.81
CA GLU A 111 -7.05 -16.02 -8.18
C GLU A 111 -6.36 -14.92 -7.34
N VAL A 112 -7.13 -14.20 -6.52
CA VAL A 112 -6.64 -13.08 -5.71
C VAL A 112 -6.44 -13.52 -4.27
N GLY A 113 -5.32 -13.08 -3.69
CA GLY A 113 -5.04 -13.28 -2.27
C GLY A 113 -6.11 -12.61 -1.41
N LEU A 114 -6.45 -13.24 -0.30
CA LEU A 114 -7.48 -12.73 0.60
C LEU A 114 -6.98 -12.73 2.04
N ILE A 115 -7.08 -11.56 2.65
CA ILE A 115 -6.84 -11.33 4.07
C ILE A 115 -8.17 -10.99 4.74
N VAL A 116 -8.45 -11.64 5.87
CA VAL A 116 -9.51 -11.23 6.80
C VAL A 116 -8.84 -10.55 7.98
N ALA A 117 -9.31 -9.36 8.33
CA ALA A 117 -8.72 -8.55 9.39
C ALA A 117 -9.77 -7.87 10.26
N ASP A 118 -9.30 -7.34 11.39
CA ASP A 118 -9.98 -6.36 12.23
C ASP A 118 -8.94 -5.37 12.80
N ARG A 119 -9.33 -4.56 13.79
CA ARG A 119 -8.39 -3.60 14.41
C ARG A 119 -7.26 -4.27 15.22
N TYR A 120 -7.37 -5.55 15.53
CA TYR A 120 -6.48 -6.28 16.42
C TYR A 120 -5.45 -7.11 15.68
N GLY A 121 -5.82 -7.73 14.55
CA GLY A 121 -4.92 -8.56 13.75
C GLY A 121 -5.51 -8.90 12.39
N ALA A 122 -4.84 -9.82 11.70
CA ALA A 122 -5.28 -10.31 10.40
C ALA A 122 -4.79 -11.74 10.15
N ALA A 123 -5.45 -12.43 9.23
CA ALA A 123 -5.07 -13.75 8.75
C ALA A 123 -5.16 -13.80 7.23
N VAL A 124 -4.12 -14.31 6.57
CA VAL A 124 -4.18 -14.69 5.16
C VAL A 124 -4.95 -16.01 5.08
N ILE A 125 -6.16 -15.96 4.52
CA ILE A 125 -7.02 -17.14 4.38
C ILE A 125 -6.94 -17.77 2.98
N ARG A 126 -6.39 -17.04 2.02
CA ARG A 126 -6.13 -17.53 0.66
C ARG A 126 -4.91 -16.81 0.08
N GLN A 127 -3.98 -17.59 -0.48
CA GLN A 127 -2.88 -17.06 -1.29
C GLN A 127 -3.37 -16.74 -2.70
N GLY A 128 -2.88 -15.66 -3.29
CA GLY A 128 -3.17 -15.32 -4.68
C GLY A 128 -2.36 -16.19 -5.65
N GLU A 129 -2.67 -16.10 -6.94
CA GLU A 129 -1.84 -16.71 -7.96
C GLU A 129 -0.40 -16.17 -7.90
N PRO A 130 0.61 -17.05 -7.95
CA PRO A 130 2.01 -16.64 -7.91
C PRO A 130 2.36 -15.75 -9.11
N HIS A 131 2.97 -14.60 -8.82
CA HIS A 131 3.71 -13.81 -9.80
C HIS A 131 4.89 -13.16 -9.09
N ARG A 132 5.90 -12.73 -9.86
CA ARG A 132 7.10 -12.10 -9.29
C ARG A 132 7.42 -10.83 -10.06
N LEU A 133 7.82 -9.80 -9.34
CA LEU A 133 8.35 -8.60 -9.99
C LEU A 133 9.69 -8.90 -10.65
N ALA A 134 9.83 -8.39 -11.88
CA ALA A 134 11.13 -8.27 -12.53
C ALA A 134 12.09 -7.44 -11.65
N GLY A 135 13.38 -7.81 -11.62
CA GLY A 135 14.37 -7.21 -10.73
C GLY A 135 14.47 -5.68 -10.83
N ALA A 136 14.42 -5.13 -12.05
CA ALA A 136 14.42 -3.68 -12.27
C ALA A 136 13.20 -2.98 -11.65
N ARG A 137 12.01 -3.60 -11.75
CA ARG A 137 10.78 -3.08 -11.15
C ARG A 137 10.84 -3.16 -9.62
N ARG A 138 11.29 -4.29 -9.06
CA ARG A 138 11.49 -4.47 -7.62
C ARG A 138 12.40 -3.40 -7.04
N LYS A 139 13.56 -3.16 -7.68
CA LYS A 139 14.50 -2.11 -7.27
C LYS A 139 13.83 -0.73 -7.24
N ALA A 140 13.10 -0.38 -8.30
CA ALA A 140 12.42 0.90 -8.39
C ALA A 140 11.35 1.10 -7.31
N VAL A 141 10.51 0.08 -7.05
CA VAL A 141 9.46 0.12 -6.03
C VAL A 141 10.08 0.19 -4.63
N SER A 142 11.10 -0.63 -4.34
CA SER A 142 11.78 -0.64 -3.03
C SER A 142 12.46 0.69 -2.72
N LEU A 143 13.12 1.30 -3.70
CA LEU A 143 13.73 2.62 -3.53
C LEU A 143 12.67 3.69 -3.23
N ARG A 144 11.52 3.64 -3.90
CA ARG A 144 10.41 4.56 -3.64
C ARG A 144 9.82 4.35 -2.24
N PHE A 145 9.64 3.09 -1.83
CA PHE A 145 9.22 2.72 -0.47
C PHE A 145 10.14 3.34 0.58
N ALA A 146 11.45 3.09 0.47
CA ALA A 146 12.44 3.61 1.42
C ALA A 146 12.45 5.14 1.49
N ARG A 147 12.42 5.82 0.34
CA ARG A 147 12.39 7.30 0.29
C ARG A 147 11.12 7.87 0.89
N LEU A 148 9.96 7.25 0.65
CA LEU A 148 8.70 7.72 1.23
C LEU A 148 8.66 7.48 2.75
N ALA A 149 9.12 6.33 3.21
CA ALA A 149 9.24 6.03 4.64
C ALA A 149 10.13 7.06 5.36
N ALA A 150 11.32 7.32 4.81
CA ALA A 150 12.26 8.30 5.35
C ALA A 150 11.67 9.71 5.40
N ARG A 151 10.99 10.15 4.33
CA ARG A 151 10.32 11.47 4.27
C ARG A 151 9.20 11.59 5.30
N ARG A 152 8.37 10.55 5.47
CA ARG A 152 7.29 10.56 6.47
C ARG A 152 7.83 10.58 7.91
N LEU A 153 8.89 9.81 8.17
CA LEU A 153 9.57 9.85 9.46
C LEU A 153 10.17 11.25 9.71
N GLN A 154 10.86 11.82 8.72
CA GLN A 154 11.41 13.17 8.82
C GLN A 154 10.32 14.19 9.14
N ALA A 155 9.20 14.19 8.43
CA ALA A 155 8.08 15.10 8.70
C ALA A 155 7.44 14.88 10.08
N THR A 156 7.56 13.69 10.67
CA THR A 156 7.11 13.42 12.04
C THR A 156 8.10 13.98 13.08
N LEU A 157 9.40 13.87 12.81
CA LEU A 157 10.47 14.33 13.69
C LEU A 157 10.71 15.84 13.63
N ASP A 158 10.49 16.43 12.45
CA ASP A 158 10.60 17.85 12.15
C ASP A 158 9.33 18.30 11.42
N PRO A 159 8.20 18.45 12.13
CA PRO A 159 6.97 18.93 11.54
C PRO A 159 7.21 20.35 10.99
N PRO A 160 6.83 20.64 9.73
CA PRO A 160 6.88 22.02 9.25
C PRO A 160 6.06 22.86 10.22
N GLU A 161 6.67 23.92 10.77
CA GLU A 161 5.99 24.87 11.64
C GLU A 161 4.58 25.10 11.09
N LEU A 162 3.56 24.82 11.91
CA LEU A 162 2.19 25.24 11.63
C LEU A 162 2.28 26.73 11.30
N ARG A 163 2.29 27.07 10.02
CA ARG A 163 2.16 28.45 9.54
C ARG A 163 0.74 28.86 9.94
N LEU A 164 0.61 29.31 11.17
CA LEU A 164 -0.50 30.14 11.59
C LEU A 164 -0.52 31.32 10.62
N ALA A 165 -1.70 31.52 10.04
CA ALA A 165 -2.02 32.53 9.05
C ALA A 165 -1.57 33.94 9.47
#